data_AF-A0ABD5P719-F1
#
_entry.id   AF-A0ABD5P719-F1
#
_cell.length_a   1.000
_cell.length_b   1.000
_cell.length_c   1.000
_cell.angle_alpha   90.00
_cell.angle_beta   90.00
_cell.angle_gamma   90.00
#
_symmetry.space_group_name_H-M   'P 1'
#
loop_
_entity.id
_entity.type
_entity.pdbx_description
1 polymer ?
#
loop_
_entity_poly.entity_id
_entity_poly.type
_entity_poly.pdbx_seq_one_letter_code
_entity_poly.pdbx_strand_id
1 'polypeptide(L)' 'MKPPQTPTPTPDDVLSRFAPFQAKSAGMVAEEFGVDRQTAAALLDELAERRTMTKVYGNTDTPVWLRRSVG' A
#
# COMPACT_ATOMS: atom_id res chain seq x y z
N MET A 1 -25.05 -12.36 13.29
CA MET A 1 -24.92 -10.94 12.92
C MET A 1 -23.67 -10.83 12.05
N LYS A 2 -23.78 -10.35 10.80
CA LYS A 2 -22.61 -10.19 9.92
C LYS A 2 -21.80 -9.01 10.46
N PRO A 3 -20.48 -9.14 10.74
CA PRO A 3 -19.69 -7.99 11.17
C PRO A 3 -19.77 -6.90 10.09
N PRO A 4 -19.78 -5.61 10.46
CA PRO A 4 -19.75 -4.54 9.49
C PRO A 4 -18.49 -4.74 8.65
N GLN A 5 -18.67 -5.01 7.36
CA GLN A 5 -17.56 -5.03 6.41
C GLN A 5 -17.07 -3.59 6.34
N THR A 6 -15.94 -3.30 6.98
CA THR A 6 -15.23 -2.04 6.77
C THR A 6 -15.03 -1.87 5.26
N PRO A 7 -15.36 -0.71 4.68
CA PRO A 7 -15.21 -0.50 3.25
C PRO A 7 -13.75 -0.77 2.87
N THR A 8 -13.54 -1.59 1.83
CA THR A 8 -12.20 -1.85 1.31
C THR A 8 -11.60 -0.53 0.84
N PRO A 9 -10.41 -0.15 1.33
CA PRO A 9 -9.77 1.10 0.94
C PRO A 9 -9.44 1.10 -0.56
N THR A 10 -9.57 2.25 -1.20
CA THR A 10 -9.16 2.41 -2.59
C THR A 10 -7.65 2.62 -2.70
N PRO A 11 -7.03 2.43 -3.88
CA PRO A 11 -5.63 2.76 -4.08
C PRO A 11 -5.30 4.22 -3.74
N ASP A 12 -6.17 5.17 -4.06
CA ASP A 12 -5.96 6.59 -3.74
C ASP A 12 -6.03 6.87 -2.23
N ASP A 13 -6.91 6.18 -1.49
CA ASP A 13 -6.91 6.24 -0.01
C ASP A 13 -5.58 5.76 0.55
N VAL A 14 -5.05 4.63 0.03
CA VAL A 14 -3.73 4.11 0.38
C VAL A 14 -2.65 5.13 0.07
N LEU A 15 -2.60 5.68 -1.13
CA LEU A 15 -1.60 6.68 -1.55
C LEU A 15 -1.60 7.94 -0.65
N SER A 16 -2.78 8.39 -0.21
CA SER A 16 -2.92 9.56 0.67
C SER A 16 -2.17 9.42 2.00
N ARG A 17 -1.99 8.18 2.47
CA ARG A 17 -1.32 7.85 3.74
C ARG A 17 0.20 7.75 3.63
N PHE A 18 0.75 8.00 2.45
CA PHE A 18 2.19 8.00 2.20
C PHE A 18 2.70 9.42 2.06
N ALA A 19 3.71 9.81 2.82
CA ALA A 19 4.46 11.04 2.49
C ALA A 19 5.29 10.84 1.21
N PRO A 20 5.67 11.92 0.49
CA PRO A 20 6.64 11.82 -0.61
C PRO A 20 7.92 11.11 -0.16
N PHE A 21 8.45 10.20 -0.97
CA PHE A 21 9.62 9.37 -0.65
C PHE A 21 9.49 8.46 0.59
N GLN A 22 8.27 8.27 1.10
CA GLN A 22 8.04 7.29 2.16
C GLN A 22 7.92 5.89 1.56
N ALA A 23 8.61 4.93 2.17
CA ALA A 23 8.48 3.51 1.88
C ALA A 23 7.70 2.80 3.00
N LYS A 24 6.72 1.97 2.64
CA LYS A 24 6.04 1.07 3.57
C LYS A 24 5.90 -0.32 2.96
N SER A 25 5.85 -1.34 3.82
CA SER A 25 5.54 -2.70 3.38
C SER A 25 4.02 -2.92 3.32
N ALA A 26 3.58 -3.94 2.56
CA ALA A 26 2.18 -4.35 2.56
C ALA A 26 1.67 -4.75 3.95
N GLY A 27 2.55 -5.21 4.85
CA GLY A 27 2.17 -5.51 6.24
C GLY A 27 1.77 -4.26 7.02
N MET A 28 2.56 -3.19 6.91
CA MET A 28 2.24 -1.91 7.57
C MET A 28 0.93 -1.32 7.03
N VAL A 29 0.71 -1.38 5.73
CA VAL A 29 -0.53 -0.87 5.11
C VAL A 29 -1.73 -1.73 5.51
N ALA A 30 -1.57 -3.05 5.57
CA ALA A 30 -2.63 -3.95 6.06
C ALA A 30 -3.09 -3.59 7.47
N GLU A 31 -2.14 -3.33 8.38
CA GLU A 31 -2.44 -2.91 9.75
C GLU A 31 -3.10 -1.53 9.81
N GLU A 32 -2.62 -0.55 9.04
CA GLU A 32 -3.19 0.81 9.02
C GLU A 32 -4.64 0.86 8.52
N PHE A 33 -4.98 -0.01 7.57
CA PHE A 33 -6.30 -0.03 6.93
C PHE A 33 -7.22 -1.14 7.43
N GLY A 34 -6.73 -2.01 8.32
CA GLY A 34 -7.48 -3.16 8.82
C GLY A 34 -7.88 -4.15 7.72
N VAL A 35 -6.99 -4.37 6.74
CA VAL A 35 -7.19 -5.30 5.63
C VAL A 35 -6.14 -6.41 5.65
N ASP A 36 -6.35 -7.46 4.87
CA ASP A 36 -5.38 -8.53 4.72
C ASP A 36 -4.13 -8.06 3.95
N ARG A 37 -2.98 -8.68 4.25
CA ARG A 37 -1.70 -8.37 3.58
C ARG A 37 -1.76 -8.52 2.06
N GLN A 38 -2.54 -9.49 1.56
CA GLN A 38 -2.70 -9.71 0.12
C GLN A 38 -3.47 -8.56 -0.54
N THR A 39 -4.54 -8.09 0.11
CA THR A 39 -5.32 -6.92 -0.33
C THR A 39 -4.47 -5.66 -0.33
N ALA A 40 -3.72 -5.41 0.75
CA ALA A 40 -2.79 -4.28 0.81
C ALA A 40 -1.71 -4.35 -0.28
N ALA A 41 -1.14 -5.53 -0.55
CA ALA A 41 -0.16 -5.71 -1.61
C ALA A 41 -0.75 -5.43 -3.00
N ALA A 42 -1.98 -5.90 -3.28
CA ALA A 42 -2.66 -5.63 -4.54
C ALA A 42 -2.89 -4.13 -4.77
N LEU A 43 -3.37 -3.40 -3.74
CA LEU A 43 -3.56 -1.96 -3.81
C LEU A 43 -2.25 -1.20 -4.07
N LEU A 44 -1.15 -1.64 -3.44
CA LEU A 44 0.17 -1.04 -3.63
C LEU A 44 0.77 -1.38 -5.00
N ASP A 45 0.55 -2.60 -5.52
CA ASP A 45 0.94 -2.98 -6.87
C ASP A 45 0.17 -2.15 -7.91
N GLU A 46 -1.14 -1.92 -7.76
CA GLU A 46 -1.89 -1.02 -8.64
C GLU A 46 -1.32 0.41 -8.65
N LEU A 47 -0.93 0.93 -7.48
CA LEU A 47 -0.27 2.24 -7.39
C LEU A 47 1.10 2.26 -8.07
N ALA A 48 1.82 1.14 -8.05
CA ALA A 48 3.07 0.97 -8.77
C ALA A 48 2.85 0.94 -10.30
N GLU A 49 1.80 0.26 -10.77
CA GLU A 49 1.39 0.26 -12.19
C GLU A 49 1.02 1.67 -12.67
N ARG A 50 0.34 2.45 -11.83
CA ARG A 50 0.04 3.87 -12.06
C ARG A 50 1.27 4.79 -11.99
N ARG A 51 2.47 4.24 -11.79
CA ARG A 51 3.74 4.99 -11.61
C ARG A 51 3.70 6.00 -10.46
N THR A 52 2.81 5.84 -9.49
CA THR A 52 2.76 6.67 -8.28
C THR A 52 3.65 6.11 -7.17
N MET A 53 3.88 4.80 -7.20
CA MET A 53 4.78 4.10 -6.30
C MET A 53 5.83 3.30 -7.08
N THR A 54 6.86 2.84 -6.38
CA THR A 54 7.85 1.92 -6.91
C THR A 54 8.03 0.79 -5.92
N LYS A 55 7.82 -0.44 -6.38
CA LYS A 55 8.08 -1.64 -5.60
C LYS A 55 9.58 -1.88 -5.58
N VAL A 56 10.15 -1.93 -4.38
CA VAL A 56 11.58 -2.12 -4.15
C VAL A 56 11.76 -3.39 -3.33
N TYR A 57 12.66 -4.26 -3.80
CA TYR A 57 13.11 -5.43 -3.07
C TYR A 57 14.46 -5.08 -2.45
N GLY A 58 14.51 -5.02 -1.11
CA GLY A 58 15.75 -4.84 -0.37
C GLY A 58 16.45 -6.18 -0.14
N ASN A 59 17.29 -6.25 0.91
CA ASN A 59 17.89 -7.49 1.39
C ASN A 59 16.90 -8.44 2.07
N THR A 60 15.65 -8.03 2.24
CA THR A 60 14.58 -8.82 2.86
C THR A 60 13.65 -9.36 1.78
N ASP A 61 13.13 -10.57 1.98
CA ASP A 61 12.16 -11.23 1.09
C ASP A 61 10.80 -10.47 1.00
N THR A 62 10.59 -9.48 1.86
CA THR A 62 9.39 -8.63 1.84
C THR A 62 9.61 -7.39 0.98
N PRO A 63 8.82 -7.18 -0.09
CA PRO A 63 8.86 -5.94 -0.85
C PRO A 63 8.31 -4.76 -0.05
N VAL A 64 8.86 -3.58 -0.33
CA VAL A 64 8.35 -2.29 0.13
C VAL A 64 7.95 -1.43 -1.06
N TRP A 65 6.96 -0.58 -0.89
CA TRP A 65 6.51 0.36 -1.91
C TRP A 65 6.88 1.76 -1.50
N LEU A 66 7.69 2.40 -2.33
CA LEU A 66 8.17 3.77 -2.17
C LEU A 66 7.26 4.72 -2.96
N ARG A 67 6.65 5.71 -2.31
CA ARG A 67 5.91 6.76 -3.00
C ARG A 67 6.87 7.63 -3.82
N ARG A 68 6.60 7.76 -5.12
CA ARG A 68 7.34 8.68 -6.01
C ARG A 68 6.88 10.11 -5.72
N SER A 69 7.83 11.05 -5.74
CA SER A 69 7.47 12.46 -5.79
C SER A 69 6.96 12.78 -7.18
N VAL A 70 5.75 13.29 -7.26
CA VAL A 70 5.31 14.05 -8.43
C VAL A 70 5.99 15.41 -8.30
N GLY A 71 6.90 15.70 -9.22
CA GLY A 71 7.54 17.02 -9.35
C GLY A 71 6.59 18.04 -9.96
#